data_AF-A0A7K1FSW4-F1
#
_entry.id   AF-A0A7K1FSW4-F1
#
_cell.length_a   1.000
_cell.length_b   1.000
_cell.length_c   1.000
_cell.angle_alpha   90.00
_cell.angle_beta   90.00
_cell.angle_gamma   90.00
#
_symmetry.space_group_name_H-M   'P 1'
#
loop_
_entity.id
_entity.type
_entity.pdbx_description
1 polymer ?
#
loop_
_entity_poly.entity_id
_entity_poly.type
_entity_poly.pdbx_seq_one_letter_code
_entity_poly.pdbx_strand_id
1 'polypeptide(L)'
;MAEQTPGAPDDVTDAELVDETPAPTPDHSDNSDDDSSEDVQDAELVEPAAIVPAPFVPGSTPDLTLPPPPAFDYTDAGVPTLDYVRSKVEGRLGTAMGAEELARAAAKADEVEKARAEQEAERARLAAEKLAEIRRSLGQG
;
A
#
# COMPACT_ATOMS: atom_id res chain seq x y z
N MET A 1 24.25 -0.05 70.78
CA MET A 1 24.16 -1.06 69.70
C MET A 1 22.76 -0.96 69.13
N ALA A 2 22.73 -0.63 67.83
CA ALA A 2 21.66 -0.56 66.83
C ALA A 2 20.15 -0.63 67.20
N GLU A 3 19.43 0.28 66.56
CA GLU A 3 17.98 0.42 66.39
C GLU A 3 17.31 -0.83 65.78
N GLN A 4 16.03 -1.05 66.11
CA GLN A 4 15.14 -1.82 65.26
C GLN A 4 13.71 -1.25 65.36
N THR A 5 13.47 -0.19 64.59
CA THR A 5 12.14 0.29 64.21
C THR A 5 11.49 -0.73 63.27
N PRO A 6 10.24 -1.20 63.50
CA PRO A 6 9.53 -1.97 62.50
C PRO A 6 9.08 -1.01 61.38
N GLY A 7 9.59 -1.27 60.18
CA GLY A 7 9.40 -0.45 58.99
C GLY A 7 7.95 -0.33 58.56
N ALA A 8 7.61 0.88 58.10
CA ALA A 8 6.46 1.16 57.28
C ALA A 8 6.51 0.32 55.99
N PRO A 9 5.36 -0.05 55.40
CA PRO A 9 5.34 -0.38 53.99
C PRO A 9 5.48 0.92 53.19
N ASP A 10 6.71 1.27 52.85
CA ASP A 10 7.00 1.80 51.51
C ASP A 10 6.57 0.66 50.55
N ASP A 11 5.86 0.85 49.46
CA ASP A 11 5.95 1.94 48.54
C ASP A 11 4.66 1.88 47.71
N VAL A 12 4.16 3.05 47.35
CA VAL A 12 3.22 3.17 46.24
C VAL A 12 3.91 2.54 45.03
N THR A 13 3.40 1.42 44.51
CA THR A 13 3.75 1.05 43.14
C THR A 13 3.14 2.12 42.27
N ASP A 14 3.95 3.17 42.06
CA ASP A 14 3.95 4.06 40.93
C ASP A 14 3.45 3.24 39.74
N ALA A 15 2.28 3.62 39.24
CA ALA A 15 1.84 3.14 37.96
C ALA A 15 2.99 3.45 37.01
N GLU A 16 3.64 2.40 36.48
CA GLU A 16 4.50 2.61 35.32
C GLU A 16 3.64 3.30 34.27
N LEU A 17 3.88 4.60 34.15
CA LEU A 17 3.53 5.42 33.02
C LEU A 17 4.20 4.71 31.86
N VAL A 18 3.45 3.83 31.20
CA VAL A 18 3.87 3.21 29.96
C VAL A 18 4.19 4.39 29.05
N ASP A 19 5.48 4.56 28.78
CA ASP A 19 5.99 5.54 27.84
C ASP A 19 5.36 5.18 26.49
N GLU A 20 4.21 5.80 26.21
CA GLU A 20 3.53 5.74 24.94
C GLU A 20 4.47 6.39 23.95
N THR A 21 5.35 5.59 23.38
CA THR A 21 6.17 6.01 22.25
C THR A 21 5.20 6.55 21.22
N PRO A 22 5.20 7.86 20.90
CA PRO A 22 4.24 8.39 19.96
C PRO A 22 4.44 7.66 18.64
N ALA A 23 3.35 7.17 18.06
CA ALA A 23 3.36 6.60 16.72
C ALA A 23 4.16 7.52 15.79
N PRO A 24 5.03 6.99 14.91
CA PRO A 24 5.74 7.84 13.97
C PRO A 24 4.68 8.62 13.19
N THR A 25 4.67 9.93 13.38
CA THR A 25 3.91 10.82 12.51
C THR A 25 4.35 10.50 11.08
N PRO A 26 3.42 10.34 10.13
CA PRO A 26 3.82 10.23 8.75
C PRO A 26 4.54 11.54 8.42
N ASP A 27 5.86 11.43 8.29
CA ASP A 27 6.72 12.43 7.70
C ASP A 27 6.17 12.66 6.28
N HIS A 28 5.24 13.60 6.19
CA HIS A 28 4.99 14.28 4.94
C HIS A 28 6.19 15.20 4.78
N SER A 29 7.31 14.59 4.39
CA SER A 29 8.38 15.29 3.73
C SER A 29 7.71 15.99 2.56
N ASP A 30 7.51 17.27 2.79
CA ASP A 30 7.08 18.27 1.84
C ASP A 30 8.05 18.20 0.67
N ASN A 31 7.73 17.34 -0.29
CA ASN A 31 8.44 17.28 -1.56
C ASN A 31 7.89 18.41 -2.44
N SER A 32 7.87 19.62 -1.88
CA SER A 32 7.63 20.87 -2.57
C SER A 32 8.99 21.51 -2.79
N ASP A 33 9.67 21.03 -3.82
CA ASP A 33 10.54 21.81 -4.70
C ASP A 33 10.92 20.87 -5.85
N ASP A 34 9.92 20.57 -6.67
CA ASP A 34 10.12 20.17 -8.05
C ASP A 34 10.69 21.37 -8.82
N ASP A 35 11.94 21.72 -8.53
CA ASP A 35 12.80 22.53 -9.40
C ASP A 35 13.64 21.60 -10.27
N SER A 36 13.01 20.56 -10.82
CA SER A 36 13.48 20.01 -12.08
C SER A 36 13.06 21.02 -13.14
N SER A 37 13.82 22.12 -13.22
CA SER A 37 13.93 22.86 -14.47
C SER A 37 14.31 21.82 -15.51
N GLU A 38 13.31 21.35 -16.25
CA GLU A 38 13.48 20.47 -17.39
C GLU A 38 14.52 21.15 -18.27
N ASP A 39 15.72 20.56 -18.34
CA ASP A 39 16.74 20.89 -19.32
C ASP A 39 16.11 20.68 -20.69
N VAL A 40 15.43 21.72 -21.18
CA VAL A 40 15.02 21.86 -22.57
C VAL A 40 16.31 21.82 -23.38
N GLN A 41 16.64 20.62 -23.85
CA GLN A 41 17.80 20.38 -24.68
C GLN A 41 17.62 21.16 -25.98
N ASP A 42 18.43 22.20 -26.16
CA ASP A 42 18.48 22.97 -27.39
C ASP A 42 19.04 22.05 -28.49
N ALA A 43 18.16 21.55 -29.35
CA ALA A 43 18.53 20.63 -30.42
C ALA A 43 19.21 21.40 -31.55
N GLU A 44 20.55 21.46 -31.51
CA GLU A 44 21.34 21.95 -32.64
C GLU A 44 21.03 21.08 -33.87
N LEU A 45 20.50 21.70 -34.93
CA LEU A 45 20.21 21.02 -36.19
C LEU A 45 21.55 20.67 -36.86
N VAL A 46 21.99 19.43 -36.67
CA VAL A 46 23.12 18.87 -37.40
C VAL A 46 22.76 18.84 -38.89
N GLU A 47 23.48 19.61 -39.71
CA GLU A 47 23.38 19.47 -41.17
C GLU A 47 23.68 18.02 -41.55
N PRO A 48 22.85 17.37 -42.38
CA PRO A 48 23.10 16.00 -42.76
C PRO A 48 24.40 15.99 -43.54
N ALA A 49 25.38 15.21 -43.05
CA ALA A 49 26.64 15.02 -43.73
C ALA A 49 26.34 14.72 -45.20
N ALA A 50 26.84 15.57 -46.10
CA ALA A 50 26.69 15.37 -47.53
C ALA A 50 27.09 13.92 -47.84
N ILE A 51 26.15 13.15 -48.38
CA ILE A 51 26.34 11.73 -48.67
C ILE A 51 27.44 11.64 -49.72
N VAL A 52 28.67 11.41 -49.26
CA VAL A 52 29.78 11.09 -50.13
C VAL A 52 29.47 9.70 -50.68
N PRO A 53 29.34 9.49 -52.00
CA PRO A 53 29.11 8.15 -52.51
C PRO A 53 30.31 7.29 -52.15
N ALA A 54 30.10 6.37 -51.21
CA ALA A 54 31.09 5.35 -50.87
C ALA A 54 31.41 4.51 -52.12
N PRO A 55 32.66 4.04 -52.27
CA PRO A 55 32.97 3.13 -53.37
C PRO A 55 32.05 1.90 -53.27
N PHE A 56 31.40 1.57 -54.38
CA PHE A 56 30.53 0.40 -54.47
C PHE A 56 31.31 -0.86 -54.11
N VAL A 57 31.02 -1.43 -52.94
CA VAL A 57 31.55 -2.72 -52.52
C VAL A 57 30.54 -3.78 -52.97
N PRO A 58 30.87 -4.66 -53.93
CA PRO A 58 29.94 -5.70 -54.37
C PRO A 58 29.64 -6.63 -53.20
N GLY A 59 28.37 -6.67 -52.77
CA GLY A 59 27.90 -7.45 -51.61
C GLY A 59 27.39 -6.61 -50.44
N SER A 60 27.53 -5.29 -50.46
CA SER A 60 26.88 -4.41 -49.48
C SER A 60 25.47 -4.08 -49.97
N THR A 61 24.49 -4.93 -49.65
CA THR A 61 23.08 -4.54 -49.74
C THR A 61 22.80 -3.57 -48.60
N PRO A 62 22.23 -2.38 -48.84
CA PRO A 62 21.75 -1.55 -47.74
C PRO A 62 20.75 -2.38 -46.94
N ASP A 63 20.90 -2.38 -45.61
CA ASP A 63 19.94 -2.99 -44.71
C ASP A 63 18.62 -2.21 -44.80
N LEU A 64 17.74 -2.68 -45.67
CA LEU A 64 16.37 -2.18 -45.81
C LEU A 64 15.49 -2.84 -44.74
N THR A 65 15.88 -2.72 -43.48
CA THR A 65 15.04 -3.19 -42.37
C THR A 65 13.81 -2.30 -42.28
N LEU A 66 12.69 -2.80 -42.81
CA LEU A 66 11.38 -2.18 -42.64
C LEU A 66 11.05 -2.20 -41.14
N PRO A 67 10.55 -1.10 -40.54
CA PRO A 67 10.09 -1.14 -39.16
C PRO A 67 9.15 -2.33 -38.96
N PRO A 68 9.28 -3.07 -37.84
CA PRO A 68 8.41 -4.21 -37.60
C PRO A 68 6.95 -3.75 -37.67
N PRO A 69 6.05 -4.58 -38.23
CA PRO A 69 4.64 -4.26 -38.23
C PRO A 69 4.17 -4.00 -36.78
N PRO A 70 3.13 -3.17 -36.58
CA PRO A 70 2.61 -2.92 -35.24
C PRO A 70 2.28 -4.25 -34.55
N ALA A 71 2.71 -4.38 -33.30
CA ALA A 71 2.45 -5.59 -32.53
C ALA A 71 0.95 -5.70 -32.24
N PHE A 72 0.32 -6.75 -32.76
CA PHE A 72 -1.06 -7.10 -32.46
C PHE A 72 -1.14 -8.20 -31.41
N ASP A 73 -2.22 -8.22 -30.64
CA ASP A 73 -2.49 -9.26 -29.64
C ASP A 73 -2.73 -10.64 -30.28
N TYR A 74 -3.13 -10.66 -31.56
CA TYR A 74 -3.44 -11.85 -32.33
C TYR A 74 -2.76 -11.78 -33.70
N THR A 75 -2.34 -12.94 -34.18
CA THR A 75 -1.89 -13.14 -35.58
C THR A 75 -3.08 -13.08 -36.54
N ASP A 76 -2.82 -12.92 -37.84
CA ASP A 76 -3.87 -12.92 -38.88
C ASP A 76 -4.69 -14.21 -38.94
N ALA A 77 -4.12 -15.32 -38.45
CA ALA A 77 -4.82 -16.60 -38.31
C ALA A 77 -5.71 -16.67 -37.05
N GLY A 78 -5.79 -15.59 -36.26
CA GLY A 78 -6.56 -15.52 -35.02
C GLY A 78 -5.88 -16.18 -33.82
N VAL A 79 -4.59 -16.56 -33.92
CA VAL A 79 -3.83 -17.16 -32.82
C VAL A 79 -3.24 -16.04 -31.95
N PRO A 80 -3.44 -16.05 -30.61
CA PRO A 80 -2.83 -15.08 -29.71
C PRO A 80 -1.30 -15.07 -29.82
N THR A 81 -0.70 -13.90 -29.73
CA THR A 81 0.76 -13.80 -29.66
C THR A 81 1.29 -14.26 -28.30
N LEU A 82 2.55 -14.67 -28.25
CA LEU A 82 3.19 -15.08 -27.01
C LEU A 82 3.24 -13.94 -25.98
N ASP A 83 3.42 -12.71 -26.45
CA ASP A 83 3.45 -11.51 -25.62
C ASP A 83 2.09 -11.27 -24.94
N TYR A 84 1.00 -11.36 -25.70
CA TYR A 84 -0.36 -11.23 -25.16
C TYR A 84 -0.68 -12.27 -24.09
N VAL A 85 -0.32 -13.53 -24.35
CA VAL A 85 -0.54 -14.61 -23.36
C VAL A 85 0.31 -14.38 -22.12
N ARG A 86 1.57 -13.97 -22.26
CA ARG A 86 2.46 -13.67 -21.13
C ARG A 86 1.89 -12.56 -20.27
N SER A 87 1.57 -11.42 -20.88
CA SER A 87 0.96 -10.28 -20.19
C SER A 87 -0.30 -10.69 -19.41
N LYS A 88 -1.16 -11.52 -20.02
CA LYS A 88 -2.38 -12.00 -19.38
C LYS A 88 -2.13 -12.96 -18.22
N VAL A 89 -1.12 -13.82 -18.32
CA VAL A 89 -0.70 -14.71 -17.23
C VAL A 89 -0.11 -13.91 -16.08
N GLU A 90 0.75 -12.95 -16.36
CA GLU A 90 1.34 -12.07 -15.35
C GLU A 90 0.27 -11.25 -14.62
N GLY A 91 -0.69 -10.68 -15.34
CA GLY A 91 -1.82 -9.95 -14.73
C GLY A 91 -2.69 -10.85 -13.84
N ARG A 92 -2.96 -12.08 -14.28
CA ARG A 92 -3.70 -13.07 -13.46
C ARG A 92 -2.91 -13.52 -12.24
N LEU A 93 -1.61 -13.72 -12.38
CA LEU A 93 -0.74 -14.11 -11.28
C LEU A 93 -0.67 -13.02 -10.22
N GLY A 94 -0.46 -11.77 -10.62
CA GLY A 94 -0.46 -10.62 -9.71
C GLY A 94 -1.80 -10.48 -8.97
N THR A 95 -2.91 -10.68 -9.67
CA THR A 95 -4.25 -10.64 -9.06
C THR A 95 -4.46 -11.81 -8.09
N ALA A 96 -4.06 -13.03 -8.47
CA ALA A 96 -4.23 -14.22 -7.63
C ALA A 96 -3.43 -14.09 -6.32
N MET A 97 -2.22 -13.54 -6.39
CA MET A 97 -1.40 -13.27 -5.20
C MET A 97 -2.09 -12.28 -4.24
N GLY A 98 -2.64 -11.18 -4.76
CA GLY A 98 -3.37 -10.21 -3.93
C GLY A 98 -4.73 -10.73 -3.42
N ALA A 99 -5.40 -11.60 -4.18
CA ALA A 99 -6.71 -12.14 -3.81
C ALA A 99 -6.66 -13.04 -2.57
N GLU A 100 -5.58 -13.81 -2.38
CA GLU A 100 -5.42 -14.65 -1.19
C GLU A 100 -5.26 -13.80 0.08
N GLU A 101 -4.46 -12.73 0.00
CA GLU A 101 -4.28 -11.79 1.10
C GLU A 101 -5.60 -11.09 1.43
N LEU A 102 -6.33 -10.62 0.41
CA LEU A 102 -7.64 -10.00 0.60
C LEU A 102 -8.64 -10.96 1.25
N ALA A 103 -8.68 -12.22 0.82
CA ALA A 103 -9.56 -13.24 1.40
C ALA A 103 -9.23 -13.49 2.88
N ARG A 104 -7.94 -13.53 3.23
CA ARG A 104 -7.50 -13.67 4.62
C ARG A 104 -7.83 -12.42 5.45
N ALA A 105 -7.68 -11.23 4.87
CA ALA A 105 -8.01 -9.97 5.53
C ALA A 105 -9.51 -9.81 5.76
N ALA A 106 -10.35 -10.23 4.81
CA ALA A 106 -11.81 -10.21 4.93
C ALA A 106 -12.30 -11.05 6.11
N ALA A 107 -11.81 -12.29 6.25
CA ALA A 107 -12.18 -13.15 7.39
C ALA A 107 -11.82 -12.51 8.74
N LYS A 108 -10.66 -11.85 8.84
CA LYS A 108 -10.26 -11.12 10.05
C LYS A 108 -11.13 -9.87 10.27
N ALA A 109 -11.52 -9.17 9.22
CA ALA A 109 -12.37 -7.98 9.32
C ALA A 109 -13.76 -8.34 9.90
N ASP A 110 -14.36 -9.44 9.43
CA ASP A 110 -15.64 -9.93 9.94
C ASP A 110 -15.58 -10.28 11.44
N GLU A 111 -14.49 -10.92 11.88
CA GLU A 111 -14.26 -11.23 13.31
C GLU A 111 -14.16 -9.97 14.17
N VAL A 112 -13.43 -8.95 13.69
CA VAL A 112 -13.26 -7.67 14.38
C VAL A 112 -14.59 -6.92 14.45
N GLU A 113 -15.36 -6.87 13.36
CA GLU A 113 -16.67 -6.23 13.34
C GLU A 113 -17.63 -6.90 14.33
N LYS A 114 -17.67 -8.24 14.34
CA LYS A 114 -18.49 -9.00 15.27
C LYS A 114 -18.10 -8.75 16.72
N ALA A 115 -16.80 -8.77 17.04
CA ALA A 115 -16.31 -8.50 18.39
C ALA A 115 -16.70 -7.09 18.86
N ARG A 116 -16.63 -6.09 17.96
CA ARG A 116 -17.07 -4.72 18.26
C ARG A 116 -18.57 -4.65 18.51
N ALA A 117 -19.37 -5.28 17.66
CA ALA A 117 -20.83 -5.30 17.80
C ALA A 117 -21.26 -5.97 19.13
N GLU A 118 -20.59 -7.04 19.53
CA GLU A 118 -20.83 -7.72 20.81
C GLU A 118 -20.52 -6.80 22.01
N GLN A 119 -19.38 -6.11 21.99
CA GLN A 119 -19.02 -5.14 23.04
C GLN A 119 -20.02 -3.98 23.13
N GLU A 120 -20.46 -3.46 21.99
CA GLU A 120 -21.46 -2.40 21.94
C GLU A 120 -22.81 -2.88 22.50
N ALA A 121 -23.23 -4.09 22.16
CA ALA A 121 -24.46 -4.70 22.66
C ALA A 121 -24.39 -4.95 24.18
N GLU A 122 -23.26 -5.42 24.70
CA GLU A 122 -23.07 -5.63 26.14
C GLU A 122 -23.13 -4.30 26.90
N ARG A 123 -22.42 -3.27 26.42
CA ARG A 123 -22.46 -1.93 27.02
C ARG A 123 -23.88 -1.35 26.99
N ALA A 124 -24.59 -1.51 25.88
CA ALA A 124 -25.98 -1.05 25.76
C ALA A 124 -26.91 -1.78 26.75
N ARG A 125 -26.73 -3.09 26.92
CA ARG A 125 -27.50 -3.89 27.88
C ARG A 125 -27.24 -3.43 29.33
N LEU A 126 -25.98 -3.27 29.71
CA LEU A 126 -25.61 -2.82 31.07
C LEU A 126 -26.15 -1.41 31.35
N ALA A 127 -26.07 -0.51 30.37
CA ALA A 127 -26.64 0.83 30.48
C ALA A 127 -28.17 0.78 30.65
N ALA A 128 -28.86 -0.06 29.86
CA ALA A 128 -30.31 -0.22 29.97
C ALA A 128 -30.74 -0.80 31.33
N GLU A 129 -30.02 -1.79 31.85
CA GLU A 129 -30.27 -2.38 33.16
C GLU A 129 -30.10 -1.34 34.29
N LYS A 130 -29.00 -0.58 34.25
CA LYS A 130 -28.74 0.49 35.22
C LYS A 130 -29.81 1.58 35.18
N LEU A 131 -30.26 1.98 33.98
CA LEU A 131 -31.36 2.94 33.82
C LEU A 131 -32.69 2.41 34.37
N ALA A 132 -32.97 1.13 34.16
CA ALA A 132 -34.17 0.48 34.70
C ALA A 132 -34.15 0.46 36.23
N GLU A 133 -33.00 0.23 36.85
CA GLU A 133 -32.83 0.31 38.29
C GLU A 133 -33.06 1.71 38.85
N ILE A 134 -32.44 2.74 38.26
CA ILE A 134 -32.67 4.14 38.63
C ILE A 134 -34.17 4.49 38.56
N ARG A 135 -34.87 4.05 37.50
CA ARG A 135 -36.30 4.28 37.34
C ARG A 135 -37.13 3.65 38.46
N ARG A 136 -36.78 2.44 38.90
CA ARG A 136 -37.46 1.77 40.04
C ARG A 136 -37.23 2.53 41.34
N SER A 137 -35.99 2.96 41.61
CA SER A 137 -35.65 3.69 42.83
C SER A 137 -36.33 5.06 42.92
N LEU A 138 -36.49 5.77 41.79
CA LEU A 138 -37.20 7.05 41.75
C LEU A 138 -38.72 6.93 41.86
N GLY A 139 -39.31 5.80 41.42
CA GLY A 139 -40.76 5.56 41.50
C GLY A 139 -41.26 5.00 42.84
N GLN A 140 -40.36 4.71 43.78
CA GLN A 140 -40.67 4.16 45.12
C GLN A 140 -40.48 5.20 46.25
N GLY A 141 -40.40 6.50 45.93
CA GLY A 141 -40.33 7.62 46.88
C GLY A 141 -41.60 8.45 46.93
#